data_AF-A0A1T4YVA0-F1
#
_entry.id   AF-A0A1T4YVA0-F1
#
_cell.length_a   1.000
_cell.length_b   1.000
_cell.length_c   1.000
_cell.angle_alpha   90.00
_cell.angle_beta   90.00
_cell.angle_gamma   90.00
#
_symmetry.space_group_name_H-M   'P 1'
#
loop_
_entity.id
_entity.type
_entity.pdbx_description
1 polymer ?
#
loop_
_entity_poly.entity_id
_entity_poly.type
_entity_poly.pdbx_seq_one_letter_code
_entity_poly.pdbx_strand_id
1 'polypeptide(L)'
;MYSPFSKFITRSSLPLIASEGLADGVRYPQAEGTWLKAEGLKNEGLSHTIELTPGHFYQVHPIPGKKSTGIYHSTSSTSLNLTNPKINTAALNLVAEFPIQEARWVQENSQWYLIGRKETDGPTLKLRLSWNELTTIPPRPPVKDHIRVALFDDYGSFGKGVPRCSELLKAQTHMEVTLVKPALIRQGGLKDYDVVIFTGGSGGKQAGTLGLVGREQVRRFVESGGGYIGICAGNYLACDGFSWGVKILDAKTKSSKWARGVGDVKIEFTPQGREILGMPEGLMDVRYANGPVFTTAENDVIPDFEPLAYFRTELAENGSPKGAQINSPAMIIGHYGQGRVLCSSPHPEQQPGMESFIVRAVEWTVGQR
;
A
#
# COMPACT_ATOMS: atom_id res chain seq x y z
N MET A 1 22.85 -41.07 -31.64
CA MET A 1 23.50 -39.82 -31.15
C MET A 1 22.40 -38.94 -30.57
N TYR A 2 22.02 -39.19 -29.31
CA TYR A 2 20.95 -38.47 -28.60
C TYR A 2 21.51 -38.03 -27.25
N SER A 3 21.42 -36.74 -26.97
CA SER A 3 21.68 -36.13 -25.67
C SER A 3 20.35 -35.59 -25.13
N PRO A 4 20.00 -35.86 -23.87
CA PRO A 4 18.99 -35.08 -23.17
C PRO A 4 19.66 -34.25 -22.09
N PHE A 5 19.73 -32.93 -22.30
CA PHE A 5 19.91 -31.98 -21.20
C PHE A 5 18.57 -31.85 -20.46
N SER A 6 18.51 -32.39 -19.25
CA SER A 6 17.45 -32.04 -18.30
C SER A 6 17.69 -30.60 -17.82
N LYS A 7 16.79 -29.67 -18.14
CA LYS A 7 16.72 -28.38 -17.44
C LYS A 7 15.72 -28.51 -16.30
N PHE A 8 16.26 -28.61 -15.10
CA PHE A 8 15.53 -28.27 -13.88
C PHE A 8 15.09 -26.81 -13.98
N ILE A 9 13.78 -26.58 -14.09
CA ILE A 9 13.20 -25.28 -13.76
C ILE A 9 13.02 -25.31 -12.25
N THR A 10 13.89 -24.56 -11.57
CA THR A 10 13.81 -24.28 -10.15
C THR A 10 12.47 -23.61 -9.85
N ARG A 11 11.64 -24.29 -9.05
CA ARG A 11 10.46 -23.69 -8.40
C ARG A 11 10.92 -22.41 -7.71
N SER A 12 10.26 -21.30 -8.02
CA SER A 12 10.42 -20.05 -7.29
C SER A 12 10.17 -20.30 -5.81
N SER A 13 11.18 -20.04 -4.99
CA SER A 13 11.11 -20.07 -3.53
C SER A 13 10.36 -18.84 -2.99
N LEU A 14 9.11 -18.67 -3.41
CA LEU A 14 8.16 -17.77 -2.79
C LEU A 14 7.04 -18.62 -2.22
N PRO A 15 6.85 -18.68 -0.90
CA PRO A 15 5.78 -19.47 -0.32
C PRO A 15 4.42 -18.90 -0.76
N LEU A 16 3.63 -19.76 -1.39
CA LEU A 16 2.20 -19.57 -1.62
C LEU A 16 1.46 -19.96 -0.34
N ILE A 17 0.98 -18.92 0.36
CA ILE A 17 -0.22 -18.79 1.22
C ILE A 17 -0.73 -20.05 1.94
N ALA A 18 -0.61 -20.03 3.27
CA ALA A 18 -1.70 -20.35 4.23
C ALA A 18 -1.26 -19.99 5.67
N SER A 19 -2.04 -19.15 6.37
CA SER A 19 -2.05 -18.89 7.84
C SER A 19 -1.14 -17.83 8.51
N GLU A 20 -0.32 -17.04 7.81
CA GLU A 20 0.50 -15.99 8.46
C GLU A 20 0.40 -14.64 7.73
N GLY A 21 0.28 -13.53 8.47
CA GLY A 21 0.15 -12.17 7.92
C GLY A 21 1.38 -11.71 7.12
N LEU A 22 1.28 -10.61 6.35
CA LEU A 22 2.37 -10.14 5.47
C LEU A 22 3.70 -9.95 6.21
N ALA A 23 3.64 -9.65 7.50
CA ALA A 23 4.77 -9.31 8.35
C ALA A 23 4.78 -10.12 9.65
N ASP A 24 4.35 -11.39 9.60
CA ASP A 24 4.40 -12.25 10.77
C ASP A 24 5.84 -12.48 11.29
N GLY A 25 5.98 -12.53 12.62
CA GLY A 25 7.28 -12.56 13.31
C GLY A 25 8.17 -11.30 13.10
N VAL A 26 7.74 -10.31 12.32
CA VAL A 26 8.52 -9.09 12.08
C VAL A 26 8.31 -8.11 13.22
N ARG A 27 9.42 -7.63 13.79
CA ARG A 27 9.45 -6.53 14.77
C ARG A 27 9.75 -5.22 14.06
N TYR A 28 8.96 -4.19 14.32
CA TYR A 28 9.23 -2.87 13.78
C TYR A 28 9.97 -2.02 14.83
N PRO A 29 11.09 -1.39 14.45
CA PRO A 29 11.83 -0.56 15.38
C PRO A 29 11.19 0.82 15.53
N GLN A 30 11.18 1.34 16.76
CA GLN A 30 10.76 2.70 17.07
C GLN A 30 11.80 3.40 17.96
N ALA A 31 11.99 4.70 17.72
CA ALA A 31 12.87 5.53 18.54
C ALA A 31 12.46 5.43 20.03
N GLU A 32 13.41 5.06 20.88
CA GLU A 32 13.26 5.09 22.32
C GLU A 32 14.10 6.26 22.86
N GLY A 33 13.44 7.39 23.13
CA GLY A 33 14.10 8.61 23.58
C GLY A 33 14.64 9.48 22.45
N THR A 34 15.75 10.16 22.70
CA THR A 34 16.35 11.16 21.80
C THR A 34 17.70 10.70 21.25
N TRP A 35 18.16 11.36 20.19
CA TRP A 35 19.50 11.17 19.64
C TRP A 35 20.55 11.71 20.62
N LEU A 36 21.53 10.88 20.96
CA LEU A 36 22.65 11.22 21.84
C LEU A 36 23.95 11.26 21.05
N LYS A 37 24.95 12.03 21.49
CA LYS A 37 26.29 11.95 20.90
C LYS A 37 26.90 10.58 21.15
N ALA A 38 27.52 10.03 20.12
CA ALA A 38 28.12 8.71 20.15
C ALA A 38 29.61 8.82 20.55
N GLU A 39 29.88 9.23 21.80
CA GLU A 39 31.24 9.45 22.31
C GLU A 39 31.97 8.12 22.57
N GLY A 40 33.26 8.07 22.25
CA GLY A 40 34.11 6.90 22.52
C GLY A 40 33.83 5.65 21.68
N LEU A 41 32.99 5.76 20.64
CA LEU A 41 32.65 4.65 19.75
C LEU A 41 33.88 4.19 18.95
N LYS A 42 34.31 2.95 19.18
CA LYS A 42 35.31 2.27 18.35
C LYS A 42 34.63 1.69 17.10
N ASN A 43 35.36 1.57 16.01
CA ASN A 43 34.85 0.92 14.79
C ASN A 43 34.63 -0.60 14.96
N GLU A 44 35.25 -1.21 15.97
CA GLU A 44 35.06 -2.61 16.34
C GLU A 44 33.63 -2.84 16.86
N GLY A 45 32.93 -3.84 16.31
CA GLY A 45 31.57 -4.19 16.72
C GLY A 45 30.43 -3.49 15.95
N LEU A 46 30.76 -2.65 14.96
CA LEU A 46 29.77 -2.08 14.04
C LEU A 46 29.28 -3.13 13.04
N SER A 47 27.97 -3.21 12.83
CA SER A 47 27.36 -4.08 11.83
C SER A 47 26.31 -3.36 10.99
N HIS A 48 26.11 -3.79 9.74
CA HIS A 48 24.97 -3.35 8.93
C HIS A 48 23.77 -4.27 9.11
N THR A 49 23.96 -5.43 9.70
CA THR A 49 22.92 -6.46 9.88
C THR A 49 22.93 -6.97 11.31
N ILE A 50 21.75 -7.08 11.90
CA ILE A 50 21.57 -7.76 13.19
C ILE A 50 20.55 -8.87 13.04
N GLU A 51 20.71 -9.93 13.82
CA GLU A 51 19.68 -10.93 14.05
C GLU A 51 19.04 -10.63 15.40
N LEU A 52 17.77 -10.26 15.39
CA LEU A 52 17.07 -9.87 16.62
C LEU A 52 16.38 -11.06 17.29
N THR A 53 15.89 -11.98 16.47
CA THR A 53 15.26 -13.25 16.84
C THR A 53 15.69 -14.28 15.81
N PRO A 54 15.78 -15.58 16.16
CA PRO A 54 16.27 -16.62 15.26
C PRO A 54 15.58 -16.55 13.89
N GLY A 55 16.35 -16.35 12.82
CA GLY A 55 15.86 -16.28 11.45
C GLY A 55 15.28 -14.92 11.01
N HIS A 56 15.28 -13.88 11.86
CA HIS A 56 14.83 -12.53 11.49
C HIS A 56 16.00 -11.53 11.54
N PHE A 57 16.43 -11.12 10.36
CA PHE A 57 17.55 -10.21 10.16
C PHE A 57 17.07 -8.80 9.83
N TYR A 58 17.74 -7.78 10.39
CA TYR A 58 17.44 -6.37 10.18
C TYR A 58 18.66 -5.64 9.65
N GLN A 59 18.54 -5.12 8.43
CA GLN A 59 19.64 -4.50 7.71
C GLN A 59 19.41 -3.00 7.56
N VAL A 60 20.44 -2.20 7.78
CA VAL A 60 20.41 -0.75 7.55
C VAL A 60 20.99 -0.41 6.19
N HIS A 61 20.22 0.30 5.37
CA HIS A 61 20.65 0.74 4.05
C HIS A 61 20.19 2.18 3.77
N PRO A 62 21.04 3.02 3.15
CA PRO A 62 20.63 4.35 2.72
C PRO A 62 19.43 4.28 1.75
N ILE A 63 18.49 5.20 1.88
CA ILE A 63 17.37 5.29 0.93
C ILE A 63 17.80 6.19 -0.24
N PRO A 64 17.81 5.69 -1.49
CA PRO A 64 18.23 6.49 -2.64
C PRO A 64 17.47 7.82 -2.75
N GLY A 65 18.22 8.91 -2.92
CA GLY A 65 17.66 10.26 -3.06
C GLY A 65 17.15 10.88 -1.75
N LYS A 66 17.32 10.23 -0.60
CA LYS A 66 16.97 10.78 0.71
C LYS A 66 18.19 10.88 1.63
N LYS A 67 18.18 11.87 2.54
CA LYS A 67 19.11 11.95 3.67
C LYS A 67 18.61 11.11 4.85
N SER A 68 18.24 9.86 4.58
CA SER A 68 17.67 8.93 5.55
C SER A 68 18.12 7.50 5.27
N THR A 69 18.01 6.66 6.30
CA THR A 69 18.33 5.23 6.25
C THR A 69 17.06 4.44 6.48
N GLY A 70 16.83 3.42 5.65
CA GLY A 70 15.80 2.42 5.83
C GLY A 70 16.33 1.24 6.64
N ILE A 71 15.49 0.71 7.51
CA ILE A 71 15.70 -0.59 8.15
C ILE A 71 14.84 -1.60 7.41
N TYR A 72 15.46 -2.69 6.97
CA TYR A 72 14.83 -3.70 6.15
C TYR A 72 14.90 -5.06 6.84
N HIS A 73 13.78 -5.77 6.90
CA HIS A 73 13.69 -7.14 7.41
C HIS A 73 13.98 -8.17 6.31
N SER A 74 14.60 -9.28 6.68
CA SER A 74 14.85 -10.44 5.82
C SER A 74 14.84 -11.72 6.65
N THR A 75 14.42 -12.84 6.05
CA THR A 75 14.60 -14.19 6.61
C THR A 75 15.93 -14.84 6.21
N SER A 76 16.75 -14.12 5.43
CA SER A 76 18.09 -14.50 5.04
C SER A 76 19.12 -13.48 5.53
N SER A 77 20.25 -13.98 6.03
CA SER A 77 21.37 -13.17 6.52
C SER A 77 22.25 -12.59 5.41
N THR A 78 22.16 -13.12 4.16
CA THR A 78 23.23 -12.91 3.16
C THR A 78 22.91 -11.96 2.01
N SER A 79 21.71 -11.36 1.91
CA SER A 79 21.48 -10.13 1.12
C SER A 79 20.01 -9.75 1.03
N LEU A 80 19.76 -8.44 0.96
CA LEU A 80 18.56 -7.87 0.38
C LEU A 80 18.87 -7.48 -1.07
N ASN A 81 18.01 -7.86 -2.01
CA ASN A 81 18.14 -7.48 -3.42
C ASN A 81 17.72 -6.01 -3.66
N LEU A 82 18.30 -5.07 -2.92
CA LEU A 82 17.94 -3.64 -2.95
C LEU A 82 18.20 -2.97 -4.29
N THR A 83 19.13 -3.51 -5.08
CA THR A 83 19.50 -2.97 -6.40
C THR A 83 18.69 -3.58 -7.54
N ASN A 84 17.86 -4.60 -7.30
CA ASN A 84 17.10 -5.24 -8.36
C ASN A 84 15.88 -4.38 -8.73
N PRO A 85 15.85 -3.74 -9.92
CA PRO A 85 14.78 -2.83 -10.29
C PRO A 85 13.43 -3.54 -10.53
N LYS A 86 13.42 -4.87 -10.59
CA LYS A 86 12.21 -5.69 -10.76
C LYS A 86 11.54 -6.05 -9.43
N ILE A 87 12.23 -5.84 -8.31
CA ILE A 87 11.75 -6.17 -6.97
C ILE A 87 11.50 -4.88 -6.23
N ASN A 88 10.27 -4.71 -5.73
CA ASN A 88 9.95 -3.59 -4.87
C ASN A 88 10.42 -3.88 -3.44
N THR A 89 11.74 -3.93 -3.23
CA THR A 89 12.35 -4.31 -1.94
C THR A 89 11.91 -3.38 -0.80
N ALA A 90 11.62 -2.10 -1.09
CA ALA A 90 11.01 -1.22 -0.10
C ALA A 90 9.66 -1.75 0.37
N ALA A 91 8.73 -2.04 -0.55
CA ALA A 91 7.43 -2.57 -0.16
C ALA A 91 7.55 -3.89 0.60
N LEU A 92 8.44 -4.78 0.13
CA LEU A 92 8.57 -6.14 0.64
C LEU A 92 9.32 -6.25 1.96
N ASN A 93 10.25 -5.33 2.26
CA ASN A 93 11.20 -5.53 3.35
C ASN A 93 11.32 -4.31 4.28
N LEU A 94 10.94 -3.09 3.88
CA LEU A 94 11.13 -1.90 4.72
C LEU A 94 10.24 -1.97 5.97
N VAL A 95 10.86 -1.90 7.15
CA VAL A 95 10.15 -1.88 8.44
C VAL A 95 10.14 -0.50 9.10
N ALA A 96 11.17 0.32 8.86
CA ALA A 96 11.25 1.68 9.38
C ALA A 96 12.19 2.58 8.54
N GLU A 97 12.05 3.89 8.72
CA GLU A 97 12.93 4.91 8.13
C GLU A 97 13.37 5.87 9.24
N PHE A 98 14.68 6.16 9.31
CA PHE A 98 15.26 7.08 10.29
C PHE A 98 16.03 8.20 9.60
N PRO A 99 15.97 9.46 10.09
CA PRO A 99 16.57 10.63 9.46
C PRO A 99 18.07 10.75 9.78
N ILE A 100 18.83 9.70 9.46
CA ILE A 100 20.29 9.65 9.57
C ILE A 100 20.91 9.00 8.33
N GLN A 101 22.17 9.31 8.11
CA GLN A 101 23.04 8.78 7.07
C GLN A 101 24.13 7.91 7.71
N GLU A 102 24.82 7.12 6.88
CA GLU A 102 25.93 6.24 7.30
C GLU A 102 25.55 5.25 8.42
N ALA A 103 24.28 4.84 8.44
CA ALA A 103 23.75 4.14 9.59
C ALA A 103 24.41 2.78 9.83
N ARG A 104 24.69 2.46 11.09
CA ARG A 104 25.20 1.15 11.54
C ARG A 104 24.50 0.76 12.83
N TRP A 105 24.59 -0.53 13.15
CA TRP A 105 24.24 -1.08 14.44
C TRP A 105 25.48 -1.15 15.34
N VAL A 106 25.30 -0.83 16.62
CA VAL A 106 26.26 -1.13 17.67
C VAL A 106 25.52 -1.73 18.85
N GLN A 107 26.15 -2.70 19.54
CA GLN A 107 25.62 -3.23 20.79
C GLN A 107 26.45 -2.71 21.97
N GLU A 108 25.79 -2.12 22.95
CA GLU A 108 26.39 -1.67 24.21
C GLU A 108 25.57 -2.24 25.37
N ASN A 109 26.20 -2.92 26.33
CA ASN A 109 25.51 -3.52 27.49
C ASN A 109 24.27 -4.35 27.10
N SER A 110 24.43 -5.20 26.08
CA SER A 110 23.36 -6.03 25.50
C SER A 110 22.19 -5.26 24.86
N GLN A 111 22.30 -3.95 24.68
CA GLN A 111 21.30 -3.10 24.00
C GLN A 111 21.76 -2.69 22.61
N TRP A 112 20.87 -2.76 21.62
CA TRP A 112 21.14 -2.32 20.26
C TRP A 112 20.86 -0.82 20.10
N TYR A 113 21.82 -0.13 19.49
CA TYR A 113 21.71 1.27 19.10
C TYR A 113 21.87 1.41 17.59
N LEU A 114 21.05 2.26 17.01
CA LEU A 114 21.24 2.77 15.67
C LEU A 114 22.15 3.99 15.74
N ILE A 115 23.30 3.94 15.08
CA ILE A 115 24.22 5.07 14.98
C ILE A 115 24.21 5.65 13.56
N GLY A 116 24.57 6.92 13.43
CA GLY A 116 24.78 7.56 12.14
C GLY A 116 24.90 9.08 12.28
N ARG A 117 24.80 9.80 11.17
CA ARG A 117 24.93 11.27 11.14
C ARG A 117 23.71 11.92 10.52
N LYS A 118 23.23 13.03 11.07
CA LYS A 118 22.15 13.83 10.44
C LYS A 118 22.67 14.61 9.23
N GLU A 119 23.90 15.09 9.31
CA GLU A 119 24.58 15.91 8.30
C GLU A 119 25.98 15.33 8.02
N THR A 120 26.51 15.52 6.81
CA THR A 120 27.79 14.92 6.36
C THR A 120 28.94 15.20 7.33
N ASP A 121 29.04 16.46 7.77
CA ASP A 121 30.10 16.93 8.67
C ASP A 121 29.65 17.02 10.15
N GLY A 122 28.47 16.47 10.45
CA GLY A 122 27.90 16.46 11.80
C GLY A 122 28.51 15.39 12.70
N PRO A 123 28.29 15.48 14.02
CA PRO A 123 28.73 14.45 14.95
C PRO A 123 28.00 13.13 14.69
N THR A 124 28.66 12.01 14.96
CA THR A 124 27.98 10.71 15.04
C THR A 124 27.02 10.74 16.24
N LEU A 125 25.77 10.37 15.97
CA LEU A 125 24.71 10.24 16.95
C LEU A 125 24.36 8.76 17.13
N LYS A 126 23.85 8.41 18.31
CA LYS A 126 23.25 7.11 18.59
C LYS A 126 21.82 7.27 19.11
N LEU A 127 20.96 6.34 18.75
CA LEU A 127 19.57 6.25 19.18
C LEU A 127 19.28 4.83 19.62
N ARG A 128 18.69 4.68 20.81
CA ARG A 128 18.15 3.40 21.26
C ARG A 128 16.84 3.13 20.52
N LEU A 129 16.64 1.87 20.11
CA LEU A 129 15.40 1.45 19.50
C LEU A 129 14.67 0.45 20.40
N SER A 130 13.36 0.66 20.53
CA SER A 130 12.44 -0.38 20.96
C SER A 130 12.06 -1.23 19.76
N TRP A 131 11.89 -2.55 19.97
CA TRP A 131 11.54 -3.50 18.93
C TRP A 131 10.13 -4.03 19.18
N ASN A 132 9.17 -3.42 18.52
CA ASN A 132 7.76 -3.63 18.82
C ASN A 132 7.18 -4.70 17.90
N GLU A 133 6.25 -5.49 18.45
CA GLU A 133 5.35 -6.28 17.64
C GLU A 133 4.35 -5.36 16.93
N LEU A 134 3.81 -5.84 15.81
CA LEU A 134 2.80 -5.10 15.07
C LEU A 134 1.59 -4.80 15.95
N THR A 135 1.22 -3.52 16.03
CA THR A 135 0.00 -3.08 16.70
C THR A 135 -1.20 -3.91 16.23
N THR A 136 -1.91 -4.51 17.19
CA THR A 136 -3.19 -5.15 16.93
C THR A 136 -4.25 -4.10 16.66
N ILE A 137 -5.07 -4.30 15.63
CA ILE A 137 -6.23 -3.44 15.38
C ILE A 137 -7.45 -4.20 15.88
N PRO A 138 -8.19 -3.67 16.88
CA PRO A 138 -9.38 -4.34 17.39
C PRO A 138 -10.52 -4.28 16.35
N PRO A 139 -11.48 -5.23 16.40
CA PRO A 139 -12.70 -5.14 15.60
C PRO A 139 -13.39 -3.78 15.75
N ARG A 140 -13.84 -3.21 14.64
CA ARG A 140 -14.43 -1.88 14.59
C ARG A 140 -15.95 -1.94 14.87
N PRO A 141 -16.47 -1.11 15.79
CA PRO A 141 -17.92 -0.96 15.94
C PRO A 141 -18.50 -0.23 14.71
N PRO A 142 -19.79 -0.44 14.37
CA PRO A 142 -20.44 0.27 13.28
C PRO A 142 -20.35 1.79 13.43
N VAL A 143 -20.09 2.50 12.32
CA VAL A 143 -19.98 3.96 12.31
C VAL A 143 -21.38 4.57 12.36
N LYS A 144 -21.65 5.39 13.38
CA LYS A 144 -22.98 5.98 13.60
C LYS A 144 -23.16 7.30 12.86
N ASP A 145 -22.52 8.37 13.32
CA ASP A 145 -22.87 9.73 12.88
C ASP A 145 -21.70 10.56 12.33
N HIS A 146 -20.45 10.17 12.60
CA HIS A 146 -19.24 10.90 12.18
C HIS A 146 -18.20 9.94 11.63
N ILE A 147 -17.72 10.22 10.41
CA ILE A 147 -16.79 9.35 9.67
C ILE A 147 -15.40 9.97 9.66
N ARG A 148 -14.41 9.26 10.21
CA ARG A 148 -13.01 9.69 10.18
C ARG A 148 -12.31 9.07 8.97
N VAL A 149 -11.87 9.92 8.05
CA VAL A 149 -11.24 9.52 6.79
C VAL A 149 -9.73 9.72 6.86
N ALA A 150 -8.98 8.64 6.69
CA ALA A 150 -7.54 8.69 6.44
C ALA A 150 -7.27 8.80 4.94
N LEU A 151 -6.87 9.98 4.45
CA LEU A 151 -6.51 10.18 3.05
C LEU A 151 -4.98 10.09 2.91
N PHE A 152 -4.47 9.05 2.25
CA PHE A 152 -3.04 8.83 2.09
C PHE A 152 -2.40 9.86 1.15
N ASP A 153 -1.46 10.64 1.69
CA ASP A 153 -0.73 11.67 0.97
C ASP A 153 0.77 11.52 1.19
N ASP A 154 1.46 10.77 0.34
CA ASP A 154 2.92 10.68 0.36
C ASP A 154 3.44 10.30 -1.04
N TYR A 155 4.74 10.06 -1.15
CA TYR A 155 5.38 9.58 -2.35
C TYR A 155 4.66 8.37 -2.93
N GLY A 156 4.24 8.52 -4.19
CA GLY A 156 3.39 7.57 -4.90
C GLY A 156 1.97 8.07 -5.13
N SER A 157 1.48 9.04 -4.36
CA SER A 157 0.26 9.79 -4.69
C SER A 157 0.60 10.98 -5.58
N PHE A 158 -0.11 11.15 -6.70
CA PHE A 158 0.17 12.22 -7.68
C PHE A 158 -1.10 12.90 -8.20
N GLY A 159 -0.91 14.09 -8.78
CA GLY A 159 -1.95 14.80 -9.50
C GLY A 159 -3.04 15.38 -8.58
N LYS A 160 -4.27 15.41 -9.08
CA LYS A 160 -5.39 16.10 -8.43
C LYS A 160 -6.20 15.22 -7.47
N GLY A 161 -5.87 13.94 -7.32
CA GLY A 161 -6.67 12.98 -6.52
C GLY A 161 -6.80 13.40 -5.06
N VAL A 162 -5.67 13.57 -4.36
CA VAL A 162 -5.64 14.02 -2.96
C VAL A 162 -6.36 15.36 -2.75
N PRO A 163 -6.02 16.46 -3.45
CA PRO A 163 -6.69 17.74 -3.22
C PRO A 163 -8.19 17.67 -3.52
N ARG A 164 -8.60 16.94 -4.56
CA ARG A 164 -10.01 16.83 -4.94
C ARG A 164 -10.83 15.99 -3.97
N CYS A 165 -10.30 14.84 -3.52
CA CYS A 165 -10.95 14.07 -2.45
C CYS A 165 -11.04 14.88 -1.16
N SER A 166 -9.98 15.59 -0.79
CA SER A 166 -9.97 16.46 0.39
C SER A 166 -11.05 17.54 0.29
N GLU A 167 -11.16 18.23 -0.84
CA GLU A 167 -12.18 19.26 -1.07
C GLU A 167 -13.61 18.70 -0.93
N LEU A 168 -13.93 17.62 -1.66
CA LEU A 168 -15.27 17.05 -1.71
C LEU A 168 -15.74 16.48 -0.36
N LEU A 169 -14.82 15.83 0.36
CA LEU A 169 -15.12 15.21 1.65
C LEU A 169 -15.16 16.23 2.79
N LYS A 170 -14.31 17.26 2.79
CA LYS A 170 -14.35 18.33 3.81
C LYS A 170 -15.57 19.24 3.69
N ALA A 171 -16.26 19.22 2.55
CA ALA A 171 -17.54 19.89 2.39
C ALA A 171 -18.69 19.19 3.14
N GLN A 172 -18.48 17.96 3.62
CA GLN A 172 -19.48 17.19 4.36
C GLN A 172 -19.32 17.41 5.87
N THR A 173 -20.40 17.77 6.56
CA THR A 173 -20.37 18.08 8.00
C THR A 173 -20.20 16.85 8.89
N HIS A 174 -20.52 15.66 8.38
CA HIS A 174 -20.40 14.36 9.08
C HIS A 174 -19.10 13.62 8.77
N MET A 175 -18.14 14.26 8.09
CA MET A 175 -16.86 13.65 7.74
C MET A 175 -15.68 14.50 8.19
N GLU A 176 -14.66 13.83 8.74
CA GLU A 176 -13.39 14.45 9.12
C GLU A 176 -12.24 13.83 8.33
N VAL A 177 -11.58 14.64 7.51
CA VAL A 177 -10.50 14.18 6.62
C VAL A 177 -9.14 14.56 7.18
N THR A 178 -8.33 13.54 7.49
CA THR A 178 -6.92 13.72 7.84
C THR A 178 -6.03 13.23 6.70
N LEU A 179 -5.06 14.06 6.30
CA LEU A 179 -3.97 13.60 5.44
C LEU A 179 -3.00 12.77 6.27
N VAL A 180 -2.83 11.49 5.92
CA VAL A 180 -1.98 10.57 6.67
C VAL A 180 -0.68 10.26 5.94
N LYS A 181 0.39 10.13 6.72
CA LYS A 181 1.72 9.72 6.26
C LYS A 181 1.98 8.24 6.59
N PRO A 182 2.89 7.56 5.87
CA PRO A 182 3.25 6.16 6.11
C PRO A 182 3.72 5.86 7.53
N ALA A 183 4.35 6.83 8.21
CA ALA A 183 4.80 6.67 9.59
C ALA A 183 3.63 6.40 10.56
N LEU A 184 2.51 7.14 10.40
CA LEU A 184 1.29 6.93 11.19
C LEU A 184 0.72 5.53 10.95
N ILE A 185 0.68 5.11 9.68
CA ILE A 185 0.15 3.79 9.30
C ILE A 185 1.00 2.68 9.90
N ARG A 186 2.34 2.76 9.79
CA ARG A 186 3.25 1.77 10.37
C ARG A 186 3.11 1.61 11.87
N GLN A 187 2.78 2.69 12.58
CA GLN A 187 2.57 2.71 14.03
C GLN A 187 1.18 2.20 14.44
N GLY A 188 0.35 1.74 13.49
CA GLY A 188 -1.01 1.27 13.75
C GLY A 188 -2.03 2.38 13.97
N GLY A 189 -1.73 3.62 13.55
CA GLY A 189 -2.62 4.78 13.71
C GLY A 189 -3.93 4.67 12.93
N LEU A 190 -4.05 3.75 11.97
CA LEU A 190 -5.31 3.51 11.25
C LEU A 190 -6.46 3.05 12.17
N LYS A 191 -6.17 2.53 13.36
CA LYS A 191 -7.18 2.19 14.37
C LYS A 191 -8.12 3.36 14.71
N ASP A 192 -7.66 4.60 14.54
CA ASP A 192 -8.39 5.81 14.87
C ASP A 192 -9.23 6.36 13.70
N TYR A 193 -9.28 5.67 12.56
CA TYR A 193 -10.01 6.07 11.35
C TYR A 193 -11.03 5.02 10.93
N ASP A 194 -12.05 5.39 10.17
CA ASP A 194 -13.10 4.46 9.76
C ASP A 194 -12.91 3.96 8.32
N VAL A 195 -12.26 4.77 7.48
CA VAL A 195 -11.90 4.44 6.09
C VAL A 195 -10.53 4.99 5.75
N VAL A 196 -9.77 4.25 4.94
CA VAL A 196 -8.51 4.73 4.32
C VAL A 196 -8.68 4.85 2.81
N ILE A 197 -8.19 5.96 2.24
CA ILE A 197 -8.27 6.25 0.81
C ILE A 197 -6.87 6.35 0.21
N PHE A 198 -6.63 5.59 -0.85
CA PHE A 198 -5.44 5.69 -1.70
C PHE A 198 -5.84 6.18 -3.09
N THR A 199 -5.44 7.39 -3.44
CA THR A 199 -5.77 8.01 -4.73
C THR A 199 -4.81 7.60 -5.85
N GLY A 200 -4.99 8.21 -7.03
CA GLY A 200 -4.12 8.01 -8.19
C GLY A 200 -2.65 8.34 -7.97
N GLY A 201 -1.81 7.81 -8.86
CA GLY A 201 -0.36 7.93 -8.82
C GLY A 201 0.36 6.64 -9.23
N SER A 202 1.16 6.04 -8.35
CA SER A 202 1.87 4.78 -8.58
C SER A 202 1.72 3.84 -7.39
N GLY A 203 0.96 2.76 -7.57
CA GLY A 203 0.67 1.78 -6.51
C GLY A 203 1.95 1.14 -5.94
N GLY A 204 2.92 0.81 -6.80
CA GLY A 204 4.22 0.30 -6.36
C GLY A 204 4.99 1.30 -5.50
N LYS A 205 4.95 2.60 -5.83
CA LYS A 205 5.57 3.63 -4.99
C LYS A 205 4.82 3.82 -3.67
N GLN A 206 3.48 3.83 -3.70
CA GLN A 206 2.66 3.87 -2.47
C GLN A 206 3.02 2.69 -1.54
N ALA A 207 3.06 1.46 -2.08
CA ALA A 207 3.49 0.27 -1.36
C ALA A 207 4.93 0.38 -0.82
N GLY A 208 5.84 0.92 -1.62
CA GLY A 208 7.24 1.13 -1.24
C GLY A 208 7.38 2.08 -0.05
N THR A 209 6.61 3.16 -0.05
CA THR A 209 6.63 4.16 1.03
C THR A 209 5.97 3.63 2.31
N LEU A 210 4.92 2.79 2.19
CA LEU A 210 4.33 2.07 3.33
C LEU A 210 5.33 1.08 3.95
N GLY A 211 6.04 0.34 3.10
CA GLY A 211 6.90 -0.75 3.50
C GLY A 211 6.11 -1.99 3.95
N LEU A 212 6.83 -3.00 4.42
CA LEU A 212 6.27 -4.27 4.89
C LEU A 212 5.25 -4.06 6.02
N VAL A 213 5.68 -3.30 7.04
CA VAL A 213 4.87 -3.00 8.24
C VAL A 213 3.64 -2.17 7.89
N GLY A 214 3.77 -1.15 7.04
CA GLY A 214 2.66 -0.27 6.69
C GLY A 214 1.58 -0.99 5.88
N ARG A 215 1.98 -1.87 4.95
CA ARG A 215 1.04 -2.69 4.18
C ARG A 215 0.27 -3.66 5.06
N GLU A 216 0.96 -4.30 6.01
CA GLU A 216 0.31 -5.20 6.97
C GLU A 216 -0.68 -4.45 7.88
N GLN A 217 -0.35 -3.22 8.31
CA GLN A 217 -1.26 -2.39 9.09
C GLN A 217 -2.51 -1.97 8.29
N VAL A 218 -2.38 -1.71 6.98
CA VAL A 218 -3.56 -1.51 6.10
C VAL A 218 -4.39 -2.79 6.00
N ARG A 219 -3.75 -3.95 5.80
CA ARG A 219 -4.45 -5.23 5.69
C ARG A 219 -5.25 -5.56 6.96
N ARG A 220 -4.62 -5.45 8.13
CA ARG A 220 -5.25 -5.65 9.44
C ARG A 220 -6.38 -4.64 9.71
N PHE A 221 -6.21 -3.40 9.26
CA PHE A 221 -7.22 -2.38 9.39
C PHE A 221 -8.51 -2.77 8.67
N VAL A 222 -8.39 -3.22 7.42
CA VAL A 222 -9.55 -3.68 6.63
C VAL A 222 -10.12 -4.96 7.21
N GLU A 223 -9.27 -5.95 7.55
CA GLU A 223 -9.68 -7.20 8.18
C GLU A 223 -10.54 -6.98 9.43
N SER A 224 -10.24 -5.92 10.20
CA SER A 224 -10.93 -5.54 11.44
C SER A 224 -12.19 -4.69 11.23
N GLY A 225 -12.61 -4.45 9.98
CA GLY A 225 -13.83 -3.68 9.68
C GLY A 225 -13.59 -2.25 9.20
N GLY A 226 -12.34 -1.85 8.96
CA GLY A 226 -12.04 -0.57 8.30
C GLY A 226 -12.41 -0.58 6.81
N GLY A 227 -12.91 0.54 6.30
CA GLY A 227 -13.16 0.72 4.88
C GLY A 227 -11.88 0.96 4.08
N TYR A 228 -11.82 0.49 2.84
CA TYR A 228 -10.76 0.81 1.89
C TYR A 228 -11.33 1.40 0.61
N ILE A 229 -10.79 2.54 0.16
CA ILE A 229 -11.09 3.10 -1.17
C ILE A 229 -9.80 3.23 -1.99
N GLY A 230 -9.76 2.58 -3.14
CA GLY A 230 -8.72 2.72 -4.14
C GLY A 230 -9.21 3.50 -5.35
N ILE A 231 -8.44 4.48 -5.82
CA ILE A 231 -8.71 5.18 -7.09
C ILE A 231 -7.46 5.12 -7.96
N CYS A 232 -7.61 4.71 -9.22
CA CYS A 232 -6.53 4.49 -10.16
C CYS A 232 -5.37 3.66 -9.55
N ALA A 233 -4.32 4.32 -9.04
CA ALA A 233 -3.15 3.69 -8.44
C ALA A 233 -3.45 2.92 -7.16
N GLY A 234 -4.37 3.43 -6.33
CA GLY A 234 -4.79 2.76 -5.10
C GLY A 234 -5.39 1.38 -5.36
N ASN A 235 -6.02 1.17 -6.52
CA ASN A 235 -6.53 -0.16 -6.86
C ASN A 235 -5.42 -1.20 -7.01
N TYR A 236 -4.31 -0.85 -7.68
CA TYR A 236 -3.19 -1.77 -7.82
C TYR A 236 -2.59 -2.14 -6.45
N LEU A 237 -2.65 -1.22 -5.49
CA LEU A 237 -2.24 -1.49 -4.11
C LEU A 237 -3.17 -2.51 -3.44
N ALA A 238 -4.49 -2.42 -3.63
CA ALA A 238 -5.47 -3.35 -3.04
C ALA A 238 -5.37 -4.78 -3.60
N CYS A 239 -5.15 -4.90 -4.91
CA CYS A 239 -5.16 -6.15 -5.67
C CYS A 239 -4.17 -7.21 -5.18
N ASP A 240 -4.57 -8.48 -5.22
CA ASP A 240 -3.71 -9.63 -4.94
C ASP A 240 -2.68 -9.94 -6.05
N GLY A 241 -2.94 -9.45 -7.28
CA GLY A 241 -2.08 -9.66 -8.45
C GLY A 241 -0.67 -9.06 -8.38
N PHE A 242 -0.28 -8.42 -7.28
CA PHE A 242 1.03 -7.81 -7.09
C PHE A 242 1.68 -8.27 -5.80
N SER A 243 2.93 -8.73 -5.86
CA SER A 243 3.68 -9.16 -4.66
C SER A 243 3.84 -8.04 -3.62
N TRP A 244 3.89 -6.78 -4.08
CA TRP A 244 3.96 -5.59 -3.25
C TRP A 244 2.59 -5.05 -2.82
N GLY A 245 1.48 -5.63 -3.28
CA GLY A 245 0.12 -5.21 -2.88
C GLY A 245 -0.15 -5.47 -1.40
N VAL A 246 -1.27 -4.93 -0.90
CA VAL A 246 -1.81 -5.26 0.44
C VAL A 246 -2.65 -6.54 0.43
N LYS A 247 -3.08 -7.00 -0.76
CA LYS A 247 -3.79 -8.28 -0.98
C LYS A 247 -5.11 -8.37 -0.20
N ILE A 248 -5.97 -7.36 -0.39
CA ILE A 248 -7.31 -7.27 0.25
C ILE A 248 -8.46 -7.40 -0.75
N LEU A 249 -8.15 -7.74 -2.00
CA LEU A 249 -9.13 -7.82 -3.08
C LEU A 249 -8.70 -8.92 -4.05
N ASP A 250 -9.62 -9.86 -4.37
CA ASP A 250 -9.42 -10.94 -5.35
C ASP A 250 -9.40 -10.38 -6.79
N ALA A 251 -8.43 -9.53 -7.07
CA ALA A 251 -8.30 -8.87 -8.35
C ALA A 251 -6.85 -8.84 -8.79
N LYS A 252 -6.67 -9.05 -10.10
CA LYS A 252 -5.43 -8.80 -10.83
C LYS A 252 -5.75 -8.00 -12.10
N THR A 253 -4.71 -7.57 -12.79
CA THR A 253 -4.86 -6.87 -14.07
C THR A 253 -4.85 -7.87 -15.22
N LYS A 254 -5.72 -7.68 -16.22
CA LYS A 254 -5.73 -8.51 -17.45
C LYS A 254 -4.40 -8.49 -18.23
N SER A 255 -3.56 -7.47 -18.02
CA SER A 255 -2.26 -7.34 -18.67
C SER A 255 -1.28 -6.60 -17.77
N SER A 256 0.00 -6.99 -17.82
CA SER A 256 1.10 -6.24 -17.20
C SER A 256 1.40 -4.90 -17.90
N LYS A 257 0.89 -4.70 -19.11
CA LYS A 257 1.00 -3.43 -19.86
C LYS A 257 -0.08 -2.44 -19.39
N TRP A 258 0.17 -1.85 -18.23
CA TRP A 258 -0.75 -0.95 -17.53
C TRP A 258 -0.92 0.43 -18.19
N ALA A 259 0.07 0.89 -18.98
CA ALA A 259 0.09 2.22 -19.58
C ALA A 259 -0.86 2.36 -20.79
N ARG A 260 -2.16 2.18 -20.57
CA ARG A 260 -3.17 2.15 -21.64
C ARG A 260 -3.50 3.51 -22.27
N GLY A 261 -3.14 4.61 -21.63
CA GLY A 261 -3.41 5.96 -22.08
C GLY A 261 -4.13 6.84 -21.05
N VAL A 262 -4.29 8.11 -21.40
CA VAL A 262 -4.99 9.11 -20.59
C VAL A 262 -6.03 9.81 -21.48
N GLY A 263 -7.27 9.86 -21.03
CA GLY A 263 -8.37 10.45 -21.78
C GLY A 263 -9.71 10.06 -21.17
N ASP A 264 -10.79 10.55 -21.78
CA ASP A 264 -12.12 10.20 -21.33
C ASP A 264 -12.55 8.87 -21.99
N VAL A 265 -13.17 8.03 -21.19
CA VAL A 265 -13.80 6.78 -21.63
C VAL A 265 -15.26 6.77 -21.22
N LYS A 266 -16.08 6.01 -21.93
CA LYS A 266 -17.46 5.79 -21.54
C LYS A 266 -17.56 4.62 -20.59
N ILE A 267 -18.33 4.79 -19.52
CA ILE A 267 -18.71 3.74 -18.59
C ILE A 267 -20.23 3.66 -18.49
N GLU A 268 -20.71 2.55 -17.95
CA GLU A 268 -22.10 2.35 -17.58
C GLU A 268 -22.17 1.67 -16.22
N PHE A 269 -22.99 2.21 -15.32
CA PHE A 269 -23.19 1.67 -13.98
C PHE A 269 -24.16 0.49 -13.99
N THR A 270 -23.90 -0.51 -13.14
CA THR A 270 -24.87 -1.57 -12.84
C THR A 270 -26.02 -1.01 -11.99
N PRO A 271 -27.18 -1.69 -11.89
CA PRO A 271 -28.24 -1.28 -10.97
C PRO A 271 -27.73 -1.05 -9.54
N GLN A 272 -26.90 -1.97 -9.03
CA GLN A 272 -26.25 -1.86 -7.72
C GLN A 272 -25.26 -0.69 -7.66
N GLY A 273 -24.46 -0.48 -8.71
CA GLY A 273 -23.54 0.67 -8.79
C GLY A 273 -24.27 2.00 -8.74
N ARG A 274 -25.43 2.11 -9.38
CA ARG A 274 -26.28 3.31 -9.31
C ARG A 274 -26.84 3.54 -7.92
N GLU A 275 -27.30 2.48 -7.26
CA GLU A 275 -27.82 2.55 -5.90
C GLU A 275 -26.74 2.99 -4.91
N ILE A 276 -25.59 2.32 -4.92
CA ILE A 276 -24.47 2.61 -4.02
C ILE A 276 -23.90 4.00 -4.30
N LEU A 277 -23.56 4.30 -5.55
CA LEU A 277 -22.81 5.52 -5.91
C LEU A 277 -23.70 6.69 -6.31
N GLY A 278 -25.03 6.54 -6.30
CA GLY A 278 -25.97 7.61 -6.63
C GLY A 278 -25.81 8.10 -8.08
N MET A 279 -25.46 7.19 -8.98
CA MET A 279 -25.15 7.50 -10.38
C MET A 279 -26.38 7.28 -11.27
N PRO A 280 -26.54 8.07 -12.35
CA PRO A 280 -27.67 7.92 -13.27
C PRO A 280 -27.54 6.65 -14.13
N GLU A 281 -28.63 6.32 -14.81
CA GLU A 281 -28.63 5.31 -15.87
C GLU A 281 -28.02 5.83 -17.17
N GLY A 282 -27.44 4.93 -17.96
CA GLY A 282 -26.90 5.21 -19.29
C GLY A 282 -25.39 5.42 -19.32
N LEU A 283 -24.91 5.83 -20.50
CA LEU A 283 -23.48 6.05 -20.76
C LEU A 283 -23.01 7.37 -20.14
N MET A 284 -21.91 7.30 -19.39
CA MET A 284 -21.25 8.48 -18.82
C MET A 284 -19.80 8.56 -19.29
N ASP A 285 -19.35 9.77 -19.61
CA ASP A 285 -17.93 10.04 -19.81
C ASP A 285 -17.23 10.17 -18.45
N VAL A 286 -16.09 9.51 -18.30
CA VAL A 286 -15.26 9.59 -17.11
C VAL A 286 -13.79 9.65 -17.47
N ARG A 287 -13.06 10.53 -16.79
CA ARG A 287 -11.60 10.62 -16.90
C ARG A 287 -10.96 9.28 -16.55
N TYR A 288 -10.14 8.75 -17.45
CA TYR A 288 -9.32 7.57 -17.24
C TYR A 288 -7.84 7.90 -17.43
N ALA A 289 -6.98 7.33 -16.59
CA ALA A 289 -5.54 7.55 -16.65
C ALA A 289 -4.78 6.30 -16.20
N ASN A 290 -4.64 5.33 -17.09
CA ASN A 290 -3.92 4.08 -16.83
C ASN A 290 -4.44 3.30 -15.60
N GLY A 291 -5.73 3.39 -15.27
CA GLY A 291 -6.33 2.58 -14.21
C GLY A 291 -6.29 1.08 -14.56
N PRO A 292 -6.41 0.18 -13.57
CA PRO A 292 -6.41 -1.25 -13.83
C PRO A 292 -7.61 -1.66 -14.71
N VAL A 293 -7.37 -2.65 -15.57
CA VAL A 293 -8.42 -3.44 -16.19
C VAL A 293 -8.54 -4.74 -15.40
N PHE A 294 -9.58 -4.85 -14.58
CA PHE A 294 -9.71 -5.93 -13.60
C PHE A 294 -10.03 -7.29 -14.23
N THR A 295 -9.54 -8.34 -13.57
CA THR A 295 -9.97 -9.74 -13.69
C THR A 295 -9.73 -10.43 -12.34
N THR A 296 -10.43 -11.52 -12.04
CA THR A 296 -10.24 -12.28 -10.79
C THR A 296 -8.77 -12.70 -10.60
N ALA A 297 -8.27 -12.65 -9.37
CA ALA A 297 -6.95 -13.20 -9.04
C ALA A 297 -6.97 -14.72 -8.84
N GLU A 298 -8.16 -15.33 -8.69
CA GLU A 298 -8.39 -16.76 -8.43
C GLU A 298 -7.85 -17.17 -7.05
N ASN A 299 -8.05 -16.30 -6.05
CA ASN A 299 -7.66 -16.54 -4.67
C ASN A 299 -8.87 -16.88 -3.79
N ASP A 300 -9.11 -18.18 -3.58
CA ASP A 300 -10.27 -18.69 -2.83
C ASP A 300 -10.35 -18.23 -1.36
N VAL A 301 -9.28 -17.62 -0.82
CA VAL A 301 -9.26 -17.07 0.55
C VAL A 301 -9.90 -15.68 0.62
N ILE A 302 -9.97 -14.95 -0.50
CA ILE A 302 -10.57 -13.62 -0.59
C ILE A 302 -11.85 -13.73 -1.41
N PRO A 303 -13.01 -13.29 -0.90
CA PRO A 303 -14.24 -13.30 -1.69
C PRO A 303 -14.09 -12.55 -3.02
N ASP A 304 -14.70 -13.10 -4.07
CA ASP A 304 -14.77 -12.49 -5.39
C ASP A 304 -15.34 -11.07 -5.31
N PHE A 305 -14.84 -10.18 -6.19
CA PHE A 305 -15.37 -8.83 -6.29
C PHE A 305 -16.67 -8.78 -7.11
N GLU A 306 -17.48 -7.76 -6.86
CA GLU A 306 -18.69 -7.44 -7.63
C GLU A 306 -18.49 -6.15 -8.45
N PRO A 307 -18.80 -6.14 -9.76
CA PRO A 307 -18.73 -4.92 -10.56
C PRO A 307 -19.85 -3.91 -10.26
N LEU A 308 -19.48 -2.65 -10.02
CA LEU A 308 -20.40 -1.51 -9.93
C LEU A 308 -20.55 -0.75 -11.25
N ALA A 309 -19.56 -0.84 -12.14
CA ALA A 309 -19.61 -0.22 -13.44
C ALA A 309 -18.74 -0.99 -14.43
N TYR A 310 -19.04 -0.86 -15.71
CA TYR A 310 -18.26 -1.44 -16.80
C TYR A 310 -17.78 -0.37 -17.76
N PHE A 311 -16.57 -0.55 -18.29
CA PHE A 311 -16.09 0.22 -19.43
C PHE A 311 -16.87 -0.14 -20.70
N ARG A 312 -17.21 0.87 -21.51
CA ARG A 312 -17.92 0.73 -22.79
C ARG A 312 -17.08 1.20 -23.97
N THR A 313 -16.07 2.04 -23.72
CA THR A 313 -15.00 2.33 -24.68
C THR A 313 -13.64 1.96 -24.08
N GLU A 314 -12.57 2.10 -24.87
CA GLU A 314 -11.21 1.80 -24.42
C GLU A 314 -10.20 2.86 -24.84
N LEU A 315 -9.10 2.91 -24.10
CA LEU A 315 -7.81 3.39 -24.58
C LEU A 315 -6.87 2.19 -24.72
N ALA A 316 -6.09 2.16 -25.79
CA ALA A 316 -5.16 1.07 -26.09
C ALA A 316 -3.82 1.60 -26.64
N GLU A 317 -3.22 2.53 -25.90
CA GLU A 317 -1.93 3.14 -26.22
C GLU A 317 -0.76 2.30 -25.67
N ASN A 318 0.47 2.72 -26.01
CA ASN A 318 1.73 2.16 -25.51
C ASN A 318 1.85 0.62 -25.62
N GLY A 319 1.25 0.05 -26.67
CA GLY A 319 1.28 -1.39 -26.94
C GLY A 319 0.46 -2.24 -25.98
N SER A 320 -0.45 -1.62 -25.22
CA SER A 320 -1.43 -2.34 -24.40
C SER A 320 -2.46 -3.08 -25.28
N PRO A 321 -3.01 -4.23 -24.84
CA PRO A 321 -3.88 -5.04 -25.69
C PRO A 321 -5.20 -4.32 -26.03
N LYS A 322 -5.56 -4.25 -27.31
CA LYS A 322 -6.88 -3.78 -27.78
C LYS A 322 -7.97 -4.78 -27.36
N GLY A 323 -9.17 -4.30 -27.07
CA GLY A 323 -10.32 -5.10 -26.63
C GLY A 323 -10.27 -5.56 -25.17
N ALA A 324 -9.17 -5.36 -24.44
CA ALA A 324 -9.07 -5.82 -23.05
C ALA A 324 -9.97 -5.03 -22.09
N GLN A 325 -10.17 -3.75 -22.37
CA GLN A 325 -10.88 -2.81 -21.50
C GLN A 325 -12.39 -2.78 -21.76
N ILE A 326 -12.83 -2.88 -23.02
CA ILE A 326 -14.27 -2.86 -23.35
C ILE A 326 -14.97 -4.01 -22.59
N ASN A 327 -16.11 -3.70 -21.96
CA ASN A 327 -16.92 -4.60 -21.14
C ASN A 327 -16.21 -5.20 -19.91
N SER A 328 -15.04 -4.70 -19.55
CA SER A 328 -14.39 -5.06 -18.29
C SER A 328 -14.91 -4.19 -17.13
N PRO A 329 -14.80 -4.65 -15.88
CA PRO A 329 -15.16 -3.84 -14.72
C PRO A 329 -14.34 -2.55 -14.67
N ALA A 330 -15.04 -1.41 -14.52
CA ALA A 330 -14.46 -0.09 -14.32
C ALA A 330 -14.39 0.27 -12.83
N MET A 331 -15.40 -0.14 -12.07
CA MET A 331 -15.46 0.01 -10.62
C MET A 331 -15.93 -1.30 -10.02
N ILE A 332 -15.34 -1.70 -8.90
CA ILE A 332 -15.61 -2.97 -8.23
C ILE A 332 -15.70 -2.75 -6.72
N ILE A 333 -16.46 -3.61 -6.06
CA ILE A 333 -16.49 -3.73 -4.60
C ILE A 333 -16.07 -5.15 -4.19
N GLY A 334 -15.55 -5.29 -2.99
CA GLY A 334 -15.18 -6.57 -2.41
C GLY A 334 -15.15 -6.50 -0.89
N HIS A 335 -14.83 -7.63 -0.27
CA HIS A 335 -14.77 -7.77 1.18
C HIS A 335 -13.45 -8.41 1.60
N TYR A 336 -12.92 -8.00 2.75
CA TYR A 336 -11.76 -8.63 3.36
C TYR A 336 -11.89 -8.62 4.88
N GLY A 337 -11.97 -9.80 5.48
CA GLY A 337 -12.39 -9.94 6.88
C GLY A 337 -13.75 -9.27 7.10
N GLN A 338 -13.82 -8.33 8.04
CA GLN A 338 -15.03 -7.55 8.33
C GLN A 338 -15.15 -6.25 7.51
N GLY A 339 -14.12 -5.89 6.73
CA GLY A 339 -14.04 -4.63 6.01
C GLY A 339 -14.62 -4.70 4.59
N ARG A 340 -15.01 -3.52 4.09
CA ARG A 340 -15.48 -3.31 2.72
C ARG A 340 -14.42 -2.57 1.91
N VAL A 341 -14.22 -3.04 0.68
CA VAL A 341 -13.24 -2.50 -0.27
C VAL A 341 -13.99 -1.98 -1.48
N LEU A 342 -13.75 -0.72 -1.86
CA LEU A 342 -14.28 -0.13 -3.10
C LEU A 342 -13.13 0.38 -3.96
N CYS A 343 -13.11 -0.02 -5.22
CA CYS A 343 -12.04 0.27 -6.14
C CYS A 343 -12.58 0.88 -7.43
N SER A 344 -12.12 2.08 -7.80
CA SER A 344 -12.45 2.76 -9.04
C SER A 344 -11.23 2.89 -9.94
N SER A 345 -11.22 2.18 -11.07
CA SER A 345 -10.19 2.31 -12.09
C SER A 345 -10.11 3.72 -12.70
N PRO A 346 -11.23 4.33 -13.16
CA PRO A 346 -11.24 5.71 -13.62
C PRO A 346 -11.23 6.70 -12.44
N HIS A 347 -11.26 8.00 -12.77
CA HIS A 347 -11.20 9.13 -11.84
C HIS A 347 -12.54 9.89 -11.74
N PRO A 348 -13.61 9.28 -11.20
CA PRO A 348 -14.89 9.97 -11.02
C PRO A 348 -14.76 11.18 -10.06
N GLU A 349 -13.80 11.17 -9.13
CA GLU A 349 -13.56 12.32 -8.25
C GLU A 349 -13.12 13.57 -9.03
N GLN A 350 -12.55 13.39 -10.22
CA GLN A 350 -12.10 14.46 -11.11
C GLN A 350 -13.05 14.70 -12.29
N GLN A 351 -14.21 14.07 -12.32
CA GLN A 351 -15.16 14.17 -13.43
C GLN A 351 -16.35 15.09 -13.07
N PRO A 352 -16.66 16.10 -13.89
CA PRO A 352 -17.88 16.90 -13.71
C PRO A 352 -19.13 16.02 -13.71
N GLY A 353 -20.02 16.23 -12.74
CA GLY A 353 -21.27 15.48 -12.58
C GLY A 353 -21.12 14.14 -11.84
N MET A 354 -19.92 13.82 -11.34
CA MET A 354 -19.65 12.61 -10.53
C MET A 354 -19.09 12.95 -9.15
N GLU A 355 -19.20 14.20 -8.69
CA GLU A 355 -18.63 14.69 -7.45
C GLU A 355 -19.11 13.93 -6.21
N SER A 356 -20.35 13.45 -6.23
CA SER A 356 -20.94 12.65 -5.15
C SER A 356 -20.29 11.28 -4.97
N PHE A 357 -19.53 10.79 -5.97
CA PHE A 357 -18.89 9.48 -5.95
C PHE A 357 -18.11 9.23 -4.66
N ILE A 358 -17.19 10.15 -4.31
CA ILE A 358 -16.26 9.89 -3.21
C ILE A 358 -16.96 9.92 -1.86
N VAL A 359 -17.99 10.77 -1.72
CA VAL A 359 -18.82 10.85 -0.52
C VAL A 359 -19.57 9.54 -0.32
N ARG A 360 -20.25 9.05 -1.36
CA ARG A 360 -21.03 7.81 -1.29
C ARG A 360 -20.17 6.57 -1.16
N ALA A 361 -18.98 6.55 -1.78
CA ALA A 361 -18.01 5.49 -1.59
C ALA A 361 -17.54 5.41 -0.13
N VAL A 362 -17.29 6.56 0.51
CA VAL A 362 -16.96 6.62 1.94
C VAL A 362 -18.11 6.08 2.78
N GLU A 363 -19.34 6.54 2.58
CA GLU A 363 -20.52 6.09 3.33
C GLU A 363 -20.72 4.57 3.21
N TRP A 364 -20.69 4.04 1.98
CA TRP A 364 -20.88 2.62 1.73
C TRP A 364 -19.79 1.75 2.38
N THR A 365 -18.51 2.17 2.28
CA THR A 365 -17.38 1.40 2.82
C THR A 365 -17.39 1.32 4.35
N VAL A 366 -17.99 2.29 5.05
CA VAL A 366 -18.12 2.27 6.51
C VAL A 366 -19.43 1.65 7.01
N GLY A 367 -20.24 1.07 6.11
CA GLY A 367 -21.49 0.41 6.48
C GLY A 367 -22.71 1.34 6.55
N GLN A 368 -22.61 2.59 6.08
CA GLN A 368 -23.74 3.50 6.01
C GLN A 368 -24.46 3.35 4.66
N ARG A 369 -25.75 3.01 4.75
CA ARG A 369 -26.76 2.87 3.68
C ARG A 369 -26.31 2.12 2.42
#